data_AF-L1J363-F1
#
_entry.id   AF-L1J363-F1
#
_cell.length_a   1.000
_cell.length_b   1.000
_cell.length_c   1.000
_cell.angle_alpha   90.00
_cell.angle_beta   90.00
_cell.angle_gamma   90.00
#
_symmetry.space_group_name_H-M   'P 1'
#
loop_
_entity.id
_entity.type
_entity.pdbx_description
1 polymer ?
#
loop_
_entity_poly.entity_id
_entity_poly.type
_entity_poly.pdbx_seq_one_letter_code
_entity_poly.pdbx_strand_id
1 'polypeptide(L)'
;MHGDHLRLNEAASIALDLYSSTQQLDQYERPGQDEMNKAEIETLPFVSVWTEDEAVMDYSLDHFLNPLPAISSEEVGLQGSCSSSVWSSQSAETSADISTQSSTMSSSGCWSDARRAKHSISCRSKTKLSIAEKLAIVSDFELNRTPQSVLAARFGKSKSAISKILRPDSVARLRSIERMGVEASQSSCARSHNEELERRLHEYVEANQRESQWRLEIRRRAEEVGRELGLLGFHATKGWCDRFIRRHGFEQRGWGPKGPTAT
;
A
#
# COMPACT_ATOMS: atom_id res chain seq x y z
N MET A 1 -30.75 -2.71 -47.23
CA MET A 1 -29.27 -2.78 -47.21
C MET A 1 -28.65 -1.52 -47.83
N HIS A 2 -28.94 -0.31 -47.33
CA HIS A 2 -28.30 0.95 -47.80
C HIS A 2 -28.36 2.07 -46.72
N GLY A 3 -28.13 1.75 -45.44
CA GLY A 3 -28.45 2.64 -44.32
C GLY A 3 -27.30 3.25 -43.52
N ASP A 4 -26.06 2.75 -43.62
CA ASP A 4 -25.04 3.02 -42.59
C ASP A 4 -23.84 3.86 -43.03
N HIS A 5 -23.82 4.36 -44.28
CA HIS A 5 -22.63 5.04 -44.81
C HIS A 5 -22.56 6.56 -44.54
N LEU A 6 -23.63 7.17 -44.00
CA LEU A 6 -23.71 8.63 -43.83
C LEU A 6 -23.28 9.13 -42.44
N ARG A 7 -23.04 8.25 -41.45
CA ARG A 7 -22.66 8.67 -40.09
C ARG A 7 -21.16 8.85 -39.84
N LEU A 8 -20.30 8.36 -40.75
CA LEU A 8 -18.85 8.46 -40.57
C LEU A 8 -18.28 9.82 -41.02
N ASN A 9 -18.94 10.53 -41.93
CA ASN A 9 -18.44 11.82 -42.43
C ASN A 9 -18.70 12.99 -41.46
N GLU A 10 -19.68 12.90 -40.57
CA GLU A 10 -19.99 13.98 -39.63
C GLU A 10 -19.00 13.99 -38.44
N ALA A 11 -18.55 12.82 -37.98
CA ALA A 11 -17.54 12.71 -36.92
C ALA A 11 -16.16 13.24 -37.34
N ALA A 12 -15.82 13.17 -38.63
CA ALA A 12 -14.55 13.68 -39.16
C ALA A 12 -14.48 15.22 -39.18
N SER A 13 -15.62 15.92 -39.35
CA SER A 13 -15.63 17.39 -39.32
C SER A 13 -15.42 17.95 -37.92
N ILE A 14 -15.99 17.31 -36.89
CA ILE A 14 -15.85 17.76 -35.50
C ILE A 14 -14.38 17.66 -35.00
N ALA A 15 -13.63 16.66 -35.48
CA ALA A 15 -12.22 16.49 -35.11
C ALA A 15 -11.29 17.57 -35.70
N LEU A 16 -11.63 18.13 -36.87
CA LEU A 16 -10.81 19.16 -37.52
C LEU A 16 -11.01 20.56 -36.89
N ASP A 17 -12.22 20.87 -36.42
CA ASP A 17 -12.49 22.15 -35.74
C ASP A 17 -11.76 22.25 -34.39
N LEU A 18 -11.64 21.14 -33.65
CA LEU A 18 -10.88 21.12 -32.40
C LEU A 18 -9.37 21.28 -32.62
N TYR A 19 -8.83 20.80 -33.75
CA TYR A 19 -7.40 20.93 -34.06
C TYR A 19 -7.01 22.36 -34.48
N SER A 20 -7.91 23.09 -35.15
CA SER A 20 -7.68 24.50 -35.50
C SER A 20 -7.74 25.43 -34.29
N SER A 21 -8.53 25.09 -33.26
CA SER A 21 -8.65 25.93 -32.05
C SER A 21 -7.41 25.87 -31.15
N THR A 22 -6.61 24.81 -31.21
CA THR A 22 -5.38 24.66 -30.41
C THR A 22 -4.15 25.40 -30.97
N GLN A 23 -4.16 25.84 -32.23
CA GLN A 23 -3.00 26.55 -32.80
C GLN A 23 -2.96 28.06 -32.49
N GLN A 24 -3.95 28.60 -31.77
CA GLN A 24 -4.03 30.02 -31.46
C GLN A 24 -3.42 30.43 -30.12
N LEU A 25 -2.81 29.51 -29.35
CA LEU A 25 -2.25 29.79 -28.02
C LEU A 25 -0.72 29.94 -27.98
N ASP A 26 -0.01 29.78 -29.09
CA ASP A 26 1.46 29.88 -29.15
C ASP A 26 2.01 31.30 -29.45
N GLN A 27 1.19 32.35 -29.32
CA GLN A 27 1.62 33.75 -29.49
C GLN A 27 1.66 34.55 -28.18
N TYR A 28 1.99 33.92 -27.05
CA TYR A 28 2.47 34.67 -25.89
C TYR A 28 3.95 34.99 -26.08
N GLU A 29 4.20 36.22 -26.55
CA GLU A 29 5.50 36.86 -26.65
C GLU A 29 6.29 36.70 -25.34
N ARG A 30 7.51 36.15 -25.43
CA ARG A 30 8.50 36.28 -24.36
C ARG A 30 8.83 37.76 -24.20
N PRO A 31 8.54 38.40 -23.04
CA PRO A 31 9.09 39.72 -22.77
C PRO A 31 10.61 39.62 -22.72
N GLY A 32 11.27 40.55 -23.41
CA GLY A 32 12.71 40.61 -23.60
C GLY A 32 13.50 40.53 -22.29
N GLN A 33 14.53 39.69 -22.31
CA GLN A 33 15.63 39.73 -21.36
C GLN A 33 16.58 40.85 -21.77
N ASP A 34 16.22 42.09 -21.49
CA ASP A 34 17.20 43.17 -21.41
C ASP A 34 16.72 44.16 -20.35
N GLU A 35 17.64 44.51 -19.46
CA GLU A 35 17.53 45.57 -18.44
C GLU A 35 16.59 45.36 -17.24
N MET A 36 17.03 44.54 -16.28
CA MET A 36 16.77 44.86 -14.86
C MET A 36 18.09 44.86 -14.07
N ASN A 37 18.73 46.02 -14.11
CA ASN A 37 19.24 46.76 -12.96
C ASN A 37 19.74 45.94 -11.76
N LYS A 38 21.08 45.84 -11.73
CA LYS A 38 21.95 46.29 -10.63
C LYS A 38 21.22 47.17 -9.57
N ALA A 39 20.62 46.53 -8.58
CA ALA A 39 20.34 47.09 -7.26
C ALA A 39 20.75 45.99 -6.27
N GLU A 40 21.95 46.10 -5.69
CA GLU A 40 22.10 46.63 -4.34
C GLU A 40 21.26 45.81 -3.34
N ILE A 41 21.78 44.61 -3.03
CA ILE A 41 21.31 43.84 -1.89
C ILE A 41 21.94 44.50 -0.66
N GLU A 42 21.26 45.53 -0.17
CA GLU A 42 21.42 45.99 1.19
C GLU A 42 21.05 44.86 2.14
N THR A 43 22.01 44.58 3.03
CA THR A 43 21.93 43.74 4.19
C THR A 43 20.74 44.15 5.07
N LEU A 44 19.63 43.41 5.02
CA LEU A 44 18.56 43.54 6.01
C LEU A 44 18.79 42.54 7.15
N PRO A 45 18.68 43.00 8.42
CA PRO A 45 18.90 42.15 9.57
C PRO A 45 17.79 41.12 9.71
N PHE A 46 18.23 39.90 9.95
CA PHE A 46 17.48 38.76 10.47
C PHE A 46 16.67 39.19 11.71
N VAL A 47 15.37 39.46 11.54
CA VAL A 47 14.41 39.59 12.64
C VAL A 47 13.66 38.28 12.76
N SER A 48 14.07 37.49 13.75
CA SER A 48 13.38 36.32 14.25
C SER A 48 12.01 36.72 14.80
N VAL A 49 10.94 36.45 14.04
CA VAL A 49 9.59 36.39 14.60
C VAL A 49 9.21 34.92 14.68
N TRP A 50 9.52 34.34 15.84
CA TRP A 50 8.90 33.11 16.31
C TRP A 50 7.52 33.49 16.82
N THR A 51 6.47 33.19 16.05
CA THR A 51 5.13 33.05 16.63
C THR A 51 4.99 31.63 17.13
N GLU A 52 5.24 31.48 18.43
CA GLU A 52 4.66 30.43 19.25
C GLU A 52 3.14 30.58 19.16
N ASP A 53 2.47 29.70 18.43
CA ASP A 53 1.04 29.47 18.63
C ASP A 53 0.86 28.00 18.97
N GLU A 54 0.79 27.78 20.28
CA GLU A 54 0.39 26.53 20.90
C GLU A 54 -1.07 26.23 20.54
N ALA A 55 -1.27 25.34 19.58
CA ALA A 55 -2.48 24.55 19.51
C ALA A 55 -2.17 23.14 20.01
N VAL A 56 -2.19 23.00 21.33
CA VAL A 56 -2.36 21.72 22.02
C VAL A 56 -3.71 21.16 21.59
N MET A 57 -3.72 20.37 20.51
CA MET A 57 -4.84 19.50 20.15
C MET A 57 -4.82 18.32 21.11
N ASP A 58 -5.45 18.52 22.26
CA ASP A 58 -5.83 17.48 23.22
C ASP A 58 -6.82 16.53 22.52
N TYR A 59 -6.29 15.52 21.82
CA TYR A 59 -7.06 14.41 21.31
C TYR A 59 -7.47 13.52 22.49
N SER A 60 -8.53 13.95 23.17
CA SER A 60 -9.28 13.15 24.12
C SER A 60 -9.74 11.87 23.41
N LEU A 61 -9.11 10.76 23.77
CA LEU A 61 -9.31 9.43 23.19
C LEU A 61 -10.32 8.61 24.00
N ASP A 62 -11.28 9.30 24.61
CA ASP A 62 -12.39 8.70 25.34
C ASP A 62 -13.67 9.16 24.67
N HIS A 63 -14.32 8.26 23.91
CA HIS A 63 -15.78 8.16 23.69
C HIS A 63 -16.08 7.37 22.40
N PHE A 64 -15.81 6.06 22.38
CA PHE A 64 -16.53 5.12 21.50
C PHE A 64 -16.57 3.71 22.12
N LEU A 65 -17.07 3.63 23.35
CA LEU A 65 -17.73 2.42 23.84
C LEU A 65 -19.22 2.59 23.59
N ASN A 66 -19.67 2.22 22.39
CA ASN A 66 -21.10 1.97 22.18
C ASN A 66 -21.43 0.60 22.79
N PRO A 67 -22.29 0.52 23.82
CA PRO A 67 -22.79 -0.76 24.29
C PRO A 67 -23.67 -1.39 23.20
N LEU A 68 -23.34 -2.62 22.83
CA LEU A 68 -24.16 -3.47 21.95
C LEU A 68 -25.57 -3.65 22.57
N PRO A 69 -26.65 -3.55 21.79
CA PRO A 69 -27.96 -4.00 22.25
C PRO A 69 -27.96 -5.52 22.39
N ALA A 70 -28.45 -5.99 23.53
CA ALA A 70 -28.73 -7.40 23.78
C ALA A 70 -29.78 -7.90 22.77
N ILE A 71 -29.33 -8.70 21.80
CA ILE A 71 -30.22 -9.47 20.93
C ILE A 71 -30.51 -10.79 21.63
N SER A 72 -31.77 -10.93 22.01
CA SER A 72 -32.36 -12.09 22.66
C SER A 72 -32.38 -13.29 21.72
N SER A 73 -32.17 -14.44 22.31
CA SER A 73 -32.21 -15.77 21.71
C SER A 73 -33.56 -16.10 21.07
N GLU A 74 -33.54 -16.61 19.83
CA GLU A 74 -34.48 -17.65 19.39
C GLU A 74 -33.69 -18.73 18.65
N GLU A 75 -33.51 -19.86 19.32
CA GLU A 75 -32.90 -21.06 18.77
C GLU A 75 -33.93 -21.82 17.93
N VAL A 76 -33.71 -21.88 16.62
CA VAL A 76 -34.33 -22.89 15.75
C VAL A 76 -33.32 -24.02 15.53
N GLY A 77 -33.59 -25.13 16.22
CA GLY A 77 -32.77 -26.32 16.19
C GLY A 77 -32.80 -27.04 14.84
N LEU A 78 -31.63 -27.47 14.39
CA LEU A 78 -31.49 -28.56 13.42
C LEU A 78 -30.44 -29.53 13.96
N GLN A 79 -30.94 -30.61 14.55
CA GLN A 79 -30.17 -31.76 15.01
C GLN A 79 -29.71 -32.58 13.80
N GLY A 80 -28.40 -32.53 13.51
CA GLY A 80 -27.72 -33.45 12.62
C GLY A 80 -27.04 -34.54 13.44
N SER A 81 -27.64 -35.72 13.44
CA SER A 81 -27.22 -36.91 14.17
C SER A 81 -26.00 -37.59 13.52
N CYS A 82 -24.98 -37.90 14.33
CA CYS A 82 -24.11 -39.05 14.07
C CYS A 82 -23.70 -39.71 15.39
N SER A 83 -24.49 -40.73 15.73
CA SER A 83 -24.14 -41.99 16.37
C SER A 83 -22.72 -42.12 16.90
N SER A 84 -22.59 -42.37 18.21
CA SER A 84 -21.94 -43.57 18.75
C SER A 84 -22.10 -43.66 20.27
N SER A 85 -22.23 -44.90 20.72
CA SER A 85 -21.90 -45.41 22.05
C SER A 85 -22.97 -45.32 23.14
N VAL A 86 -23.77 -46.38 23.13
CA VAL A 86 -24.29 -47.13 24.27
C VAL A 86 -23.32 -47.11 25.47
N TRP A 87 -23.76 -46.57 26.59
CA TRP A 87 -23.31 -47.02 27.91
C TRP A 87 -24.46 -46.94 28.90
N SER A 88 -24.51 -47.98 29.72
CA SER A 88 -25.65 -48.42 30.53
C SER A 88 -26.07 -47.45 31.62
N SER A 89 -27.38 -47.31 31.76
CA SER A 89 -28.06 -46.79 32.94
C SER A 89 -27.79 -47.67 34.16
N GLN A 90 -27.44 -47.06 35.30
CA GLN A 90 -28.28 -47.12 36.51
C GLN A 90 -27.74 -46.28 37.68
N SER A 91 -28.67 -45.49 38.22
CA SER A 91 -28.95 -45.26 39.64
C SER A 91 -28.30 -44.09 40.40
N ALA A 92 -29.20 -43.18 40.77
CA ALA A 92 -29.45 -42.66 42.13
C ALA A 92 -28.47 -41.65 42.75
N GLU A 93 -28.87 -40.37 42.65
CA GLU A 93 -29.20 -39.48 43.79
C GLU A 93 -28.37 -39.58 45.08
N THR A 94 -27.47 -38.61 45.28
CA THR A 94 -27.20 -38.00 46.60
C THR A 94 -26.73 -36.55 46.44
N SER A 95 -27.61 -35.63 46.82
CA SER A 95 -27.40 -34.43 47.66
C SER A 95 -25.98 -33.85 47.85
N ALA A 96 -25.87 -32.58 47.46
CA ALA A 96 -25.18 -31.46 48.12
C ALA A 96 -23.74 -31.64 48.60
N ASP A 97 -22.80 -31.11 47.81
CA ASP A 97 -21.67 -30.37 48.39
C ASP A 97 -21.18 -29.27 47.41
N ILE A 98 -21.19 -28.03 47.90
CA ILE A 98 -20.69 -26.85 47.18
C ILE A 98 -19.17 -26.90 47.30
N SER A 99 -18.51 -27.32 46.23
CA SER A 99 -17.06 -27.17 46.07
C SER A 99 -16.75 -26.41 44.78
N THR A 100 -16.65 -25.10 44.94
CA THR A 100 -16.00 -24.18 44.01
C THR A 100 -14.52 -24.54 43.91
N GLN A 101 -14.17 -25.35 42.90
CA GLN A 101 -12.81 -25.56 42.42
C GLN A 101 -12.83 -25.27 40.92
N SER A 102 -12.35 -24.09 40.52
CA SER A 102 -10.95 -23.87 40.15
C SER A 102 -10.62 -24.53 38.80
N SER A 103 -10.16 -23.69 37.87
CA SER A 103 -9.27 -24.07 36.77
C SER A 103 -9.91 -24.74 35.55
N THR A 104 -10.76 -24.00 34.81
CA THR A 104 -10.66 -24.08 33.34
C THR A 104 -9.42 -23.31 32.93
N MET A 105 -8.26 -23.91 33.19
CA MET A 105 -6.96 -23.48 32.72
C MET A 105 -7.10 -23.24 31.23
N SER A 106 -7.06 -21.97 30.85
CA SER A 106 -6.91 -21.50 29.49
C SER A 106 -5.79 -22.31 28.87
N SER A 107 -6.14 -23.27 28.03
CA SER A 107 -5.20 -24.09 27.29
C SER A 107 -4.50 -23.18 26.29
N SER A 108 -3.49 -22.45 26.77
CA SER A 108 -2.45 -21.87 25.97
C SER A 108 -1.70 -23.04 25.34
N GLY A 109 -2.33 -23.62 24.31
CA GLY A 109 -1.94 -24.86 23.68
C GLY A 109 -0.54 -24.70 23.14
N CYS A 110 0.43 -25.18 23.93
CA CYS A 110 1.80 -25.26 23.51
C CYS A 110 1.81 -26.05 22.20
N TRP A 111 2.30 -25.40 21.14
CA TRP A 111 2.38 -26.05 19.84
C TRP A 111 3.34 -27.23 19.96
N SER A 112 2.80 -28.45 19.93
CA SER A 112 3.63 -29.66 19.89
C SER A 112 4.56 -29.61 18.68
N ASP A 113 5.75 -30.19 18.82
CA ASP A 113 6.76 -30.16 17.75
C ASP A 113 6.25 -30.80 16.46
N ALA A 114 5.45 -31.87 16.56
CA ALA A 114 4.78 -32.48 15.43
C ALA A 114 3.84 -31.51 14.68
N ARG A 115 3.07 -30.69 15.41
CA ARG A 115 2.17 -29.69 14.82
C ARG A 115 2.97 -28.54 14.20
N ARG A 116 4.07 -28.11 14.83
CA ARG A 116 4.99 -27.09 14.30
C ARG A 116 5.67 -27.55 13.01
N ALA A 117 6.12 -28.80 12.94
CA ALA A 117 6.70 -29.40 11.75
C ALA A 117 5.69 -29.48 10.59
N LYS A 118 4.48 -30.00 10.85
CA LYS A 118 3.41 -30.06 9.85
C LYS A 118 3.02 -28.67 9.33
N HIS A 119 2.92 -27.68 10.21
CA HIS A 119 2.65 -26.30 9.83
C HIS A 119 3.79 -25.70 8.99
N SER A 120 5.05 -25.91 9.37
CA SER A 120 6.21 -25.45 8.60
C SER A 120 6.19 -25.96 7.17
N ILE A 121 5.94 -27.26 6.96
CA ILE A 121 5.82 -27.86 5.64
C ILE A 121 4.67 -27.23 4.84
N SER A 122 3.50 -27.07 5.47
CA SER A 122 2.33 -26.44 4.83
C SER A 122 2.54 -24.97 4.48
N CYS A 123 3.37 -24.24 5.24
CA CYS A 123 3.65 -22.84 5.02
C CYS A 123 4.79 -22.60 4.03
N ARG A 124 5.78 -23.50 3.96
CA ARG A 124 6.96 -23.33 3.11
C ARG A 124 6.62 -23.32 1.62
N SER A 125 5.59 -24.04 1.19
CA SER A 125 5.13 -24.07 -0.20
C SER A 125 4.24 -22.88 -0.61
N LYS A 126 3.76 -22.09 0.35
CA LYS A 126 2.88 -20.96 0.06
C LYS A 126 3.71 -19.77 -0.40
N THR A 127 3.47 -19.31 -1.62
CA THR A 127 4.06 -18.08 -2.16
C THR A 127 3.76 -16.88 -1.26
N LYS A 128 4.70 -15.96 -1.12
CA LYS A 128 4.46 -14.70 -0.41
C LYS A 128 3.60 -13.80 -1.30
N LEU A 129 2.63 -13.10 -0.70
CA LEU A 129 1.84 -12.12 -1.44
C LEU A 129 2.72 -10.92 -1.84
N SER A 130 2.61 -10.52 -3.10
CA SER A 130 3.19 -9.27 -3.62
C SER A 130 2.48 -8.05 -3.03
N ILE A 131 3.09 -6.87 -3.16
CA ILE A 131 2.45 -5.59 -2.78
C ILE A 131 1.21 -5.36 -3.63
N ALA A 132 1.27 -5.67 -4.94
CA ALA A 132 0.12 -5.58 -5.85
C ALA A 132 -1.07 -6.42 -5.35
N GLU A 133 -0.82 -7.68 -5.00
CA GLU A 133 -1.86 -8.59 -4.53
C GLU A 133 -2.46 -8.10 -3.21
N LYS A 134 -1.64 -7.55 -2.30
CA LYS A 134 -2.14 -6.98 -1.05
C LYS A 134 -3.02 -5.75 -1.29
N LEU A 135 -2.64 -4.85 -2.20
CA LEU A 135 -3.46 -3.70 -2.58
C LEU A 135 -4.76 -4.13 -3.26
N ALA A 136 -4.72 -5.17 -4.10
CA ALA A 136 -5.92 -5.76 -4.70
C ALA A 136 -6.88 -6.32 -3.64
N ILE A 137 -6.36 -7.01 -2.61
CA ILE A 137 -7.16 -7.48 -1.47
C ILE A 137 -7.85 -6.30 -0.75
N VAL A 138 -7.12 -5.20 -0.51
CA VAL A 138 -7.65 -4.00 0.14
C VAL A 138 -8.75 -3.36 -0.71
N SER A 139 -8.50 -3.14 -2.00
CA SER A 139 -9.46 -2.55 -2.94
C SER A 139 -10.74 -3.38 -3.06
N ASP A 140 -10.63 -4.70 -3.20
CA ASP A 140 -11.78 -5.61 -3.29
C ASP A 140 -12.61 -5.63 -1.99
N PHE A 141 -11.94 -5.53 -0.84
CA PHE A 141 -12.62 -5.42 0.45
C PHE A 141 -13.34 -4.07 0.64
N GLU A 142 -12.74 -2.97 0.20
CA GLU A 142 -13.30 -1.61 0.35
C GLU A 142 -14.47 -1.37 -0.62
N LEU A 143 -14.28 -1.71 -1.90
CA LEU A 143 -15.22 -1.42 -2.98
C LEU A 143 -16.37 -2.43 -3.04
N ASN A 144 -16.06 -3.73 -3.04
CA ASN A 144 -17.06 -4.78 -3.22
C ASN A 144 -17.58 -5.35 -1.90
N ARG A 145 -17.00 -4.92 -0.76
CA ARG A 145 -17.28 -5.48 0.57
C ARG A 145 -17.13 -7.01 0.61
N THR A 146 -16.22 -7.54 -0.20
CA THR A 146 -16.00 -8.99 -0.34
C THR A 146 -15.61 -9.59 1.02
N PRO A 147 -16.31 -10.63 1.51
CA PRO A 147 -16.01 -11.21 2.82
C PRO A 147 -14.63 -11.86 2.85
N GLN A 148 -13.97 -11.80 4.01
CA GLN A 148 -12.59 -12.29 4.18
C GLN A 148 -12.41 -13.77 3.84
N SER A 149 -13.45 -14.60 3.99
CA SER A 149 -13.42 -16.02 3.60
C SER A 149 -13.26 -16.20 2.08
N VAL A 150 -13.95 -15.39 1.29
CA VAL A 150 -13.88 -15.42 -0.18
C VAL A 150 -12.52 -14.89 -0.65
N LEU A 151 -12.02 -13.80 -0.05
CA LEU A 151 -10.67 -13.29 -0.32
C LEU A 151 -9.59 -14.34 0.01
N ALA A 152 -9.73 -15.03 1.16
CA ALA A 152 -8.81 -16.09 1.57
C ALA A 152 -8.76 -17.24 0.55
N ALA A 153 -9.92 -17.68 0.07
CA ALA A 153 -10.01 -18.70 -0.98
C ALA A 153 -9.40 -18.21 -2.31
N ARG A 154 -9.76 -17.01 -2.77
CA ARG A 154 -9.31 -16.43 -4.05
C ARG A 154 -7.79 -16.26 -4.11
N PHE A 155 -7.17 -15.76 -3.05
CA PHE A 155 -5.71 -15.54 -2.98
C PHE A 155 -4.94 -16.75 -2.41
N GLY A 156 -5.60 -17.85 -2.08
CA GLY A 156 -4.97 -19.05 -1.51
C GLY A 156 -4.28 -18.80 -0.17
N LYS A 157 -4.85 -17.96 0.69
CA LYS A 157 -4.31 -17.61 2.03
C LYS A 157 -5.30 -17.97 3.14
N SER A 158 -4.83 -17.91 4.39
CA SER A 158 -5.72 -18.11 5.54
C SER A 158 -6.51 -16.84 5.86
N LYS A 159 -7.71 -16.99 6.44
CA LYS A 159 -8.54 -15.87 6.92
C LYS A 159 -7.77 -14.95 7.87
N SER A 160 -6.95 -15.52 8.75
CA SER A 160 -6.09 -14.75 9.66
C SER A 160 -5.01 -13.92 8.94
N ALA A 161 -4.49 -14.39 7.80
CA ALA A 161 -3.55 -13.62 7.00
C ALA A 161 -4.23 -12.44 6.29
N ILE A 162 -5.43 -12.67 5.72
CA ILE A 162 -6.25 -11.59 5.14
C ILE A 162 -6.58 -10.55 6.21
N SER A 163 -7.03 -10.96 7.39
CA SER A 163 -7.30 -10.05 8.51
C SER A 163 -6.10 -9.17 8.89
N LYS A 164 -4.87 -9.70 8.86
CA LYS A 164 -3.65 -8.90 9.12
C LYS A 164 -3.36 -7.86 8.03
N ILE A 165 -3.65 -8.20 6.78
CA ILE A 165 -3.48 -7.28 5.64
C ILE A 165 -4.48 -6.13 5.74
N LEU A 166 -5.72 -6.43 6.14
CA LEU A 166 -6.81 -5.46 6.28
C LEU A 166 -6.75 -4.61 7.56
N ARG A 167 -5.70 -4.73 8.37
CA ARG A 167 -5.52 -3.81 9.53
C ARG A 167 -5.26 -2.40 9.02
N PRO A 168 -5.80 -1.35 9.68
CA PRO A 168 -5.62 0.04 9.24
C PRO A 168 -4.14 0.42 9.09
N ASP A 169 -3.29 0.07 10.06
CA ASP A 169 -1.84 0.34 9.98
C ASP A 169 -1.16 -0.35 8.78
N SER A 170 -1.58 -1.60 8.48
CA SER A 170 -1.07 -2.35 7.32
C SER A 170 -1.51 -1.68 6.02
N VAL A 171 -2.76 -1.25 5.94
CA VAL A 171 -3.34 -0.56 4.79
C VAL A 171 -2.65 0.79 4.56
N ALA A 172 -2.52 1.61 5.59
CA ALA A 172 -1.84 2.91 5.52
C ALA A 172 -0.40 2.76 4.99
N ARG A 173 0.33 1.76 5.49
CA ARG A 173 1.68 1.45 5.00
C ARG A 173 1.69 0.98 3.54
N LEU A 174 0.77 0.12 3.14
CA LEU A 174 0.68 -0.35 1.74
C LEU A 174 0.40 0.81 0.79
N ARG A 175 -0.50 1.73 1.16
CA ARG A 175 -0.79 2.95 0.40
C ARG A 175 0.42 3.89 0.33
N SER A 176 1.24 3.97 1.37
CA SER A 176 2.48 4.77 1.31
C SER A 176 3.50 4.16 0.34
N ILE A 177 3.64 2.83 0.36
CA ILE A 177 4.50 2.11 -0.60
C ILE A 177 4.02 2.31 -2.05
N GLU A 178 2.71 2.27 -2.27
CA GLU A 178 2.09 2.56 -3.57
C GLU A 178 2.44 3.98 -4.05
N ARG A 179 2.31 4.98 -3.17
CA ARG A 179 2.65 6.38 -3.46
C ARG A 179 4.12 6.61 -3.81
N MET A 180 5.03 5.80 -3.26
CA MET A 180 6.46 5.86 -3.60
C MET A 180 6.79 5.29 -4.99
N GLY A 181 5.84 4.61 -5.66
CA GLY A 181 6.11 3.96 -6.95
C GLY A 181 6.99 2.71 -6.84
N VAL A 182 6.94 2.01 -5.69
CA VAL A 182 7.68 0.74 -5.54
C VAL A 182 7.08 -0.32 -6.45
N GLU A 183 7.94 -1.17 -7.01
CA GLU A 183 7.50 -2.22 -7.94
C GLU A 183 6.50 -3.19 -7.27
N ALA A 184 5.33 -3.33 -7.90
CA ALA A 184 4.20 -4.05 -7.35
C ALA A 184 4.48 -5.57 -7.18
N SER A 185 5.47 -6.11 -7.91
CA SER A 185 5.89 -7.52 -7.88
C SER A 185 6.56 -7.93 -6.55
N GLN A 186 7.07 -6.98 -5.78
CA GLN A 186 7.83 -7.28 -4.56
C GLN A 186 6.92 -7.74 -3.43
N SER A 187 7.34 -8.77 -2.70
CA SER A 187 6.57 -9.33 -1.58
C SER A 187 6.71 -8.56 -0.27
N SER A 188 7.73 -7.72 -0.16
CA SER A 188 7.98 -6.86 1.00
C SER A 188 8.84 -5.68 0.57
N CYS A 189 8.42 -4.46 0.93
CA CYS A 189 9.30 -3.30 0.91
C CYS A 189 9.90 -3.13 2.31
N ALA A 190 11.22 -3.06 2.42
CA ALA A 190 11.84 -2.57 3.65
C ALA A 190 11.36 -1.13 3.89
N ARG A 191 11.20 -0.72 5.16
CA ARG A 191 10.93 0.68 5.46
C ARG A 191 12.09 1.50 4.92
N SER A 192 11.82 2.37 3.95
CA SER A 192 12.79 3.40 3.59
C SER A 192 12.84 4.39 4.74
N HIS A 193 14.01 4.95 5.01
CA HIS A 193 14.15 5.94 6.07
C HIS A 193 13.48 7.27 5.69
N ASN A 194 13.23 7.51 4.39
CA ASN A 194 12.69 8.77 3.88
C ASN A 194 11.77 8.50 2.68
N GLU A 195 10.48 8.32 2.94
CA GLU A 195 9.47 8.01 1.90
C GLU A 195 9.34 9.15 0.87
N GLU A 196 9.39 10.40 1.32
CA GLU A 196 9.28 11.58 0.46
C GLU A 196 10.48 11.73 -0.50
N LEU A 197 11.68 11.39 -0.04
CA LEU A 197 12.88 11.40 -0.87
C LEU A 197 12.75 10.36 -2.00
N GLU A 198 12.31 9.15 -1.67
CA GLU A 198 12.11 8.10 -2.67
C GLU A 198 11.01 8.46 -3.67
N ARG A 199 9.90 9.06 -3.21
CA ARG A 199 8.82 9.54 -4.06
C ARG A 199 9.30 10.58 -5.09
N ARG A 200 9.94 11.66 -4.65
CA ARG A 200 10.44 12.72 -5.57
C ARG A 200 11.46 12.19 -6.57
N LEU A 201 12.31 11.26 -6.11
CA LEU A 201 13.31 10.66 -6.98
C LEU A 201 12.68 9.72 -8.01
N HIS A 202 11.65 8.95 -7.62
CA HIS A 202 10.89 8.12 -8.53
C HIS A 202 10.24 8.96 -9.64
N GLU A 203 9.54 10.04 -9.28
CA GLU A 203 8.93 10.99 -10.22
C GLU A 203 9.98 11.57 -11.20
N TYR A 204 11.14 11.98 -10.68
CA TYR A 204 12.24 12.46 -11.50
C TYR A 204 12.76 11.41 -12.49
N VAL A 205 12.95 10.17 -12.03
CA VAL A 205 13.47 9.08 -12.88
C VAL A 205 12.46 8.71 -13.96
N GLU A 206 11.16 8.70 -13.65
CA GLU A 206 10.12 8.47 -14.65
C GLU A 206 10.11 9.53 -15.75
N ALA A 207 10.32 10.80 -15.39
CA ALA A 207 10.39 11.89 -16.37
C ALA A 207 11.66 11.85 -17.24
N ASN A 208 12.79 11.34 -16.73
CA ASN A 208 14.11 11.46 -17.36
C ASN A 208 14.72 10.13 -17.84
N GLN A 209 13.90 9.14 -18.21
CA GLN A 209 14.35 7.78 -18.56
C GLN A 209 15.33 7.67 -19.76
N ARG A 210 15.60 8.74 -20.51
CA ARG A 210 16.37 8.69 -21.78
C ARG A 210 17.86 9.03 -21.67
N GLU A 211 18.34 9.44 -20.50
CA GLU A 211 19.71 9.94 -20.37
C GLU A 211 20.76 8.81 -20.24
N SER A 212 21.86 8.97 -20.98
CA SER A 212 23.06 8.18 -20.76
C SER A 212 23.66 8.60 -19.41
N GLN A 213 24.01 7.63 -18.54
CA GLN A 213 24.52 7.85 -17.17
C GLN A 213 23.49 8.14 -16.06
N TRP A 214 22.23 7.75 -16.26
CA TRP A 214 21.15 7.91 -15.28
C TRP A 214 21.48 7.46 -13.83
N ARG A 215 22.35 6.46 -13.59
CA ARG A 215 22.74 6.04 -12.23
C ARG A 215 23.57 7.09 -11.48
N LEU A 216 24.37 7.88 -12.20
CA LEU A 216 25.10 9.01 -11.62
C LEU A 216 24.12 10.14 -11.33
N GLU A 217 23.20 10.37 -12.25
CA GLU A 217 22.17 11.39 -12.14
C GLU A 217 21.22 11.15 -10.97
N ILE A 218 20.76 9.92 -10.78
CA ILE A 218 19.97 9.53 -9.60
C ILE A 218 20.71 9.85 -8.30
N ARG A 219 22.02 9.61 -8.23
CA ARG A 219 22.79 9.89 -7.02
C ARG A 219 22.87 11.39 -6.76
N ARG A 220 23.19 12.17 -7.80
CA ARG A 220 23.23 13.63 -7.75
C ARG A 220 21.89 14.19 -7.28
N ARG A 221 20.81 13.77 -7.94
CA ARG A 221 19.45 14.24 -7.62
C ARG A 221 18.98 13.78 -6.23
N ALA A 222 19.33 12.57 -5.81
CA ALA A 222 19.00 12.09 -4.47
C ALA A 222 19.67 12.94 -3.38
N GLU A 223 20.92 13.37 -3.57
CA GLU A 223 21.61 14.25 -2.63
C GLU A 223 21.02 15.67 -2.63
N GLU A 224 20.64 16.19 -3.79
CA GLU A 224 19.92 17.47 -3.90
C GLU A 224 18.60 17.43 -3.12
N VAL A 225 17.76 16.43 -3.41
CA VAL A 225 16.49 16.24 -2.70
C VAL A 225 16.71 15.99 -1.21
N GLY A 226 17.78 15.27 -0.84
CA GLY A 226 18.16 15.08 0.56
C GLY A 226 18.47 16.39 1.27
N ARG A 227 19.19 17.30 0.62
CA ARG A 227 19.46 18.65 1.14
C ARG A 227 18.19 19.49 1.24
N GLU A 228 17.33 19.46 0.23
CA GLU A 228 16.03 20.16 0.22
C GLU A 228 15.13 19.71 1.39
N LEU A 229 15.17 18.42 1.73
CA LEU A 229 14.40 17.84 2.84
C LEU A 229 15.09 17.98 4.21
N GLY A 230 16.24 18.64 4.30
CA GLY A 230 16.97 18.82 5.55
C GLY A 230 17.63 17.55 6.10
N LEU A 231 17.88 16.55 5.26
CA LEU A 231 18.50 15.28 5.66
C LEU A 231 20.03 15.44 5.73
N LEU A 232 20.50 16.05 6.82
CA LEU A 232 21.92 16.25 7.08
C LEU A 232 22.67 14.90 7.13
N GLY A 233 23.73 14.76 6.34
CA GLY A 233 24.54 13.54 6.27
C GLY A 233 23.95 12.42 5.40
N PHE A 234 22.84 12.66 4.70
CA PHE A 234 22.38 11.73 3.66
C PHE A 234 23.36 11.73 2.48
N HIS A 235 23.93 10.57 2.18
CA HIS A 235 24.78 10.35 1.02
C HIS A 235 24.22 9.23 0.16
N ALA A 236 24.04 9.50 -1.13
CA ALA A 236 23.51 8.53 -2.09
C ALA A 236 24.60 7.54 -2.52
N THR A 237 25.02 6.69 -1.58
CA THR A 237 26.05 5.66 -1.83
C THR A 237 25.66 4.76 -3.00
N LYS A 238 26.66 4.17 -3.67
CA LYS A 238 26.42 3.22 -4.76
C LYS A 238 25.43 2.11 -4.36
N GLY A 239 25.60 1.54 -3.17
CA GLY A 239 24.72 0.48 -2.67
C GLY A 239 23.31 0.96 -2.31
N TRP A 240 23.13 2.24 -1.99
CA TRP A 240 21.80 2.83 -1.84
C TRP A 240 21.11 2.96 -3.21
N CYS A 241 21.80 3.53 -4.20
CA CYS A 241 21.29 3.69 -5.57
C CYS A 241 20.93 2.34 -6.20
N ASP A 242 21.82 1.33 -6.11
CA ASP A 242 21.56 -0.02 -6.64
C ASP A 242 20.34 -0.70 -5.96
N ARG A 243 20.02 -0.34 -4.71
CA ARG A 243 18.81 -0.84 -4.02
C ARG A 243 17.56 -0.09 -4.44
N PHE A 244 17.64 1.23 -4.58
CA PHE A 244 16.56 2.06 -5.11
C PHE A 244 16.13 1.56 -6.49
N ILE A 245 17.08 1.40 -7.41
CA ILE A 245 16.87 0.92 -8.77
C ILE A 245 16.11 -0.42 -8.81
N ARG A 246 16.56 -1.38 -7.99
CA ARG A 246 15.93 -2.69 -7.88
C ARG A 246 14.54 -2.59 -7.28
N ARG A 247 14.37 -1.76 -6.26
CA ARG A 247 13.09 -1.58 -5.56
C ARG A 247 12.02 -1.00 -6.46
N HIS A 248 12.38 -0.10 -7.37
CA HIS A 248 11.43 0.53 -8.28
C HIS A 248 11.35 -0.17 -9.65
N GLY A 249 12.01 -1.33 -9.80
CA GLY A 249 11.91 -2.12 -11.03
C GLY A 249 12.62 -1.50 -12.24
N PHE A 250 13.49 -0.50 -12.04
CA PHE A 250 14.23 0.15 -13.12
C PHE A 250 15.32 -0.76 -13.73
N GLU A 251 15.70 -1.85 -13.04
CA GLU A 251 16.70 -2.81 -13.54
C GLU A 251 16.18 -3.69 -14.68
N GLN A 252 14.90 -4.08 -14.65
CA GLN A 252 14.32 -5.04 -15.60
C GLN A 252 13.87 -4.41 -16.93
N ARG A 253 13.72 -3.07 -17.00
CA ARG A 253 13.24 -2.38 -18.21
C ARG A 253 14.25 -2.39 -19.36
N GLY A 254 15.44 -2.95 -19.17
CA GLY A 254 16.47 -3.01 -20.21
C GLY A 254 16.97 -1.62 -20.52
N TRP A 255 17.67 -1.01 -19.56
CA TRP A 255 18.33 0.27 -19.78
C TRP A 255 19.65 0.02 -20.53
N GLY A 256 19.49 -0.15 -21.84
CA GLY A 256 20.49 -0.46 -22.86
C GLY A 256 19.72 -0.81 -24.13
N PRO A 257 20.24 -0.52 -25.35
CA PRO A 257 19.57 -0.92 -26.58
C PRO A 257 19.28 -2.41 -26.46
N LYS A 258 18.00 -2.79 -26.46
CA LYS A 258 17.61 -4.18 -26.64
C LYS A 258 18.10 -4.53 -28.03
N GLY A 259 19.32 -5.07 -28.11
CA GLY A 259 19.78 -5.74 -29.31
C GLY A 259 18.66 -6.71 -29.71
N PRO A 260 18.34 -6.79 -31.01
CA PRO A 260 17.22 -7.59 -31.48
C PRO A 260 17.36 -8.99 -30.88
N THR A 261 16.39 -9.36 -30.05
CA THR A 261 16.27 -10.73 -29.55
C THR A 261 15.93 -11.57 -30.76
N ALA A 262 16.96 -12.15 -31.38
CA ALA A 262 16.80 -13.11 -32.45
C ALA A 262 15.88 -14.23 -31.93
N THR A 263 14.72 -14.33 -32.58
CA THR A 263 13.74 -15.40 -32.37
C THR A 263 14.02 -16.49 -33.37
#